data_AF-A0AAD6JL03-F1
#
_entry.id   AF-A0AAD6JL03-F1
#
_cell.length_a   1.000
_cell.length_b   1.000
_cell.length_c   1.000
_cell.angle_alpha   90.00
_cell.angle_beta   90.00
_cell.angle_gamma   90.00
#
_symmetry.space_group_name_H-M   'P 1'
#
loop_
_entity.id
_entity.type
_entity.pdbx_description
1 polymer ?
#
loop_
_entity_poly.entity_id
_entity_poly.type
_entity_poly.pdbx_seq_one_letter_code
_entity_poly.pdbx_strand_id
1 'polypeptide(L)'
;MLMSSEESTRKLQPSQDEVNGDHSRKISSSRFSSLLASKDRDYLLSRDGTQVKVSELEGKVLGLYFSANWHVPCRSFTTRVLVGAYEHLKSNGSNFEIVFISSDEDLVAFNNYRANMPWLSIPFADLETKKALNTKFDIESIPCLVILQPKDNKYGATLHDGIELLHRFGVRAFPFTEERLQKLEMEEKEKHESQTLINLLTNHDRDYLLGHPAMKQVSPYLAHMPGIEHDLN
;
A
#
# COMPACT_ATOMS: atom_id res chain seq x y z
N MET A 1 12.54 -75.77 54.19
CA MET A 1 13.74 -75.15 54.78
C MET A 1 14.76 -75.04 53.66
N LEU A 2 15.16 -73.80 53.33
CA LEU A 2 16.41 -73.36 52.68
C LEU A 2 16.88 -74.14 51.42
N MET A 3 16.75 -73.60 50.20
CA MET A 3 17.55 -72.52 49.54
C MET A 3 18.70 -73.06 48.66
N SER A 4 18.94 -72.29 47.58
CA SER A 4 20.10 -72.24 46.66
C SER A 4 20.01 -73.04 45.35
N SER A 5 19.80 -72.43 44.16
CA SER A 5 20.65 -71.49 43.35
C SER A 5 21.79 -72.24 42.62
N GLU A 6 22.14 -72.10 41.34
CA GLU A 6 21.83 -71.31 40.12
C GLU A 6 22.23 -72.26 38.95
N GLU A 7 21.77 -72.13 37.69
CA GLU A 7 22.32 -71.23 36.67
C GLU A 7 21.64 -71.60 35.33
N SER A 8 21.03 -70.63 34.61
CA SER A 8 20.67 -70.82 33.19
C SER A 8 20.56 -69.47 32.48
N THR A 9 21.49 -69.31 31.54
CA THR A 9 21.63 -68.33 30.45
C THR A 9 20.35 -67.57 30.05
N ARG A 10 20.34 -66.25 30.30
CA ARG A 10 19.41 -65.28 29.69
C ARG A 10 20.06 -64.58 28.51
N LYS A 11 19.37 -64.57 27.38
CA LYS A 11 19.73 -63.81 26.18
C LYS A 11 19.73 -62.31 26.46
N LEU A 12 20.76 -61.63 25.97
CA LEU A 12 20.89 -60.18 25.90
C LEU A 12 19.77 -59.55 25.07
N GLN A 13 19.10 -58.55 25.64
CA GLN A 13 18.70 -57.34 24.92
C GLN A 13 19.14 -56.15 25.78
N PRO A 14 19.91 -55.18 25.25
CA PRO A 14 20.18 -53.96 25.97
C PRO A 14 19.02 -52.98 25.77
N SER A 15 18.48 -52.50 26.88
CA SER A 15 17.90 -51.16 27.00
C SER A 15 19.00 -50.20 27.42
N GLN A 16 19.12 -49.05 26.75
CA GLN A 16 19.17 -47.72 27.37
C GLN A 16 19.30 -46.62 26.31
N ASP A 17 18.38 -45.66 26.43
CA ASP A 17 18.56 -44.21 26.39
C ASP A 17 19.13 -43.48 25.16
N GLU A 18 18.49 -42.33 24.94
CA GLU A 18 18.86 -41.19 24.09
C GLU A 18 18.54 -41.29 22.59
N VAL A 19 17.60 -40.47 22.12
CA VAL A 19 17.89 -39.17 21.47
C VAL A 19 16.62 -38.63 20.81
N ASN A 20 16.23 -37.44 21.28
CA ASN A 20 15.45 -36.40 20.62
C ASN A 20 14.05 -36.72 20.10
N GLY A 21 13.09 -36.18 20.85
CA GLY A 21 11.82 -35.78 20.28
C GLY A 21 12.05 -34.81 19.12
N ASP A 22 11.74 -35.28 17.91
CA ASP A 22 11.38 -34.40 16.81
C ASP A 22 9.99 -33.81 17.13
N HIS A 23 9.96 -32.88 18.09
CA HIS A 23 9.04 -31.77 17.99
C HIS A 23 9.55 -30.89 16.86
N SER A 24 9.38 -31.38 15.64
CA SER A 24 9.14 -30.53 14.48
C SER A 24 7.98 -29.65 14.90
N ARG A 25 8.31 -28.50 15.50
CA ARG A 25 7.40 -27.37 15.55
C ARG A 25 6.99 -27.24 14.10
N LYS A 26 5.74 -27.62 13.81
CA LYS A 26 5.05 -27.11 12.64
C LYS A 26 5.18 -25.60 12.77
N ILE A 27 6.22 -25.04 12.15
CA ILE A 27 6.33 -23.62 11.89
C ILE A 27 5.08 -23.40 11.06
N SER A 28 4.08 -22.77 11.67
CA SER A 28 2.89 -22.32 10.97
C SER A 28 3.41 -21.41 9.87
N SER A 29 3.59 -21.96 8.67
CA SER A 29 4.17 -21.25 7.55
C SER A 29 3.20 -20.14 7.22
N SER A 30 3.57 -18.91 7.54
CA SER A 30 2.74 -17.77 7.18
C SER A 30 2.61 -17.75 5.65
N ARG A 31 1.43 -17.42 5.13
CA ARG A 31 1.18 -17.25 3.68
C ARG A 31 2.21 -16.33 3.05
N PHE A 32 2.65 -15.34 3.82
CA PHE A 32 3.61 -14.34 3.42
C PHE A 32 5.06 -14.79 3.50
N SER A 33 5.36 -15.91 4.16
CA SER A 33 6.74 -16.41 4.25
C SER A 33 7.31 -16.70 2.87
N SER A 34 6.49 -17.16 1.92
CA SER A 34 6.93 -17.37 0.53
C SER A 34 7.32 -16.09 -0.22
N LEU A 35 6.89 -14.91 0.26
CA LEU A 35 7.10 -13.61 -0.37
C LEU A 35 8.10 -12.74 0.39
N LEU A 36 8.03 -12.76 1.72
CA LEU A 36 8.69 -11.79 2.59
C LEU A 36 9.76 -12.42 3.47
N ALA A 37 9.91 -13.75 3.47
CA ALA A 37 10.99 -14.45 4.15
C ALA A 37 11.95 -15.04 3.11
N SER A 38 13.18 -15.31 3.55
CA SER A 38 14.20 -16.04 2.80
C SER A 38 14.62 -17.29 3.57
N LYS A 39 15.58 -18.05 3.05
CA LYS A 39 16.11 -19.24 3.75
C LYS A 39 16.66 -18.92 5.14
N ASP A 40 17.22 -17.72 5.30
CA ASP A 40 17.95 -17.31 6.51
C ASP A 40 17.25 -16.17 7.27
N ARG A 41 16.09 -15.70 6.82
CA ARG A 41 15.38 -14.57 7.43
C ARG A 41 13.87 -14.78 7.44
N ASP A 42 13.26 -14.71 8.63
CA ASP A 42 11.81 -14.78 8.86
C ASP A 42 11.21 -13.49 9.47
N TYR A 43 11.97 -12.39 9.47
CA TYR A 43 11.56 -11.12 10.08
C TYR A 43 11.66 -9.92 9.13
N LEU A 44 10.81 -8.93 9.34
CA LEU A 44 10.89 -7.59 8.78
C LEU A 44 11.44 -6.61 9.82
N LEU A 45 11.82 -5.43 9.38
CA LEU A 45 12.27 -4.37 10.27
C LEU A 45 11.14 -3.36 10.47
N SER A 46 10.89 -2.91 11.69
CA SER A 46 10.06 -1.73 12.02
C SER A 46 10.89 -0.44 11.96
N ARG A 47 10.23 0.71 12.05
CA ARG A 47 10.83 2.03 11.90
C ARG A 47 12.11 2.23 12.74
N ASP A 48 12.11 1.73 13.97
CA ASP A 48 13.21 1.76 14.94
C ASP A 48 14.27 0.66 14.74
N GLY A 49 14.09 -0.22 13.75
CA GLY A 49 14.97 -1.35 13.49
C GLY A 49 14.65 -2.61 14.28
N THR A 50 13.56 -2.62 15.06
CA THR A 50 13.10 -3.84 15.75
C THR A 50 12.66 -4.89 14.72
N GLN A 51 12.99 -6.15 15.00
CA GLN A 51 12.61 -7.28 14.15
C GLN A 51 11.17 -7.71 14.46
N VAL A 52 10.34 -7.80 13.43
CA VAL A 52 8.95 -8.23 13.49
C VAL A 52 8.79 -9.48 12.65
N LYS A 53 8.27 -10.58 13.21
CA LYS A 53 8.18 -11.83 12.46
C LYS A 53 7.17 -11.70 11.32
N VAL A 54 7.48 -12.30 10.17
CA VAL A 54 6.57 -12.33 9.01
C VAL A 54 5.23 -13.00 9.38
N SER A 55 5.22 -13.96 10.30
CA SER A 55 4.00 -14.59 10.81
C SER A 55 3.04 -13.63 11.52
N GLU A 56 3.52 -12.49 12.03
CA GLU A 56 2.65 -11.47 12.66
C GLU A 56 1.85 -10.67 11.64
N LEU A 57 2.09 -10.86 10.34
CA LEU A 57 1.30 -10.26 9.27
C LEU A 57 0.05 -11.07 8.94
N GLU A 58 -0.08 -12.30 9.44
CA GLU A 58 -1.21 -13.15 9.11
C GLU A 58 -2.57 -12.51 9.42
N GLY A 59 -3.51 -12.72 8.51
CA GLY A 59 -4.86 -12.15 8.59
C GLY A 59 -4.95 -10.64 8.32
N LYS A 60 -3.83 -9.94 8.02
CA LYS A 60 -3.84 -8.52 7.64
C LYS A 60 -3.99 -8.35 6.12
N VAL A 61 -4.61 -7.23 5.74
CA VAL A 61 -4.44 -6.62 4.41
C VAL A 61 -3.04 -6.02 4.36
N LEU A 62 -2.25 -6.37 3.35
CA LEU A 62 -0.86 -5.93 3.25
C LEU A 62 -0.66 -5.02 2.04
N GLY A 63 -0.07 -3.85 2.24
CA GLY A 63 0.45 -3.02 1.17
C GLY A 63 1.94 -3.27 0.95
N LEU A 64 2.32 -3.82 -0.20
CA LEU A 64 3.71 -3.87 -0.64
C LEU A 64 4.05 -2.56 -1.35
N TYR A 65 4.84 -1.72 -0.69
CA TYR A 65 5.15 -0.37 -1.15
C TYR A 65 6.55 -0.30 -1.77
N PHE A 66 6.61 -0.23 -3.10
CA PHE A 66 7.85 -0.10 -3.86
C PHE A 66 8.16 1.38 -4.05
N SER A 67 9.30 1.82 -3.52
CA SER A 67 9.65 3.23 -3.47
C SER A 67 11.14 3.47 -3.29
N ALA A 68 11.58 4.72 -3.45
CA ALA A 68 12.97 5.12 -3.23
C ALA A 68 13.07 6.57 -2.77
N ASN A 69 14.08 6.86 -1.96
CA ASN A 69 14.36 8.18 -1.41
C ASN A 69 14.71 9.18 -2.50
N TRP A 70 15.50 8.79 -3.50
CA TRP A 70 15.99 9.70 -4.55
C TRP A 70 14.86 10.19 -5.47
N HIS A 71 13.75 9.46 -5.56
CA HIS A 71 12.64 9.75 -6.47
C HIS A 71 11.64 10.76 -5.86
N VAL A 72 11.48 11.94 -6.48
CA VAL A 72 10.61 13.01 -5.94
C VAL A 72 9.13 12.60 -5.83
N PRO A 73 8.50 11.98 -6.85
CA PRO A 73 7.12 11.50 -6.74
C PRO A 73 6.91 10.52 -5.58
N CYS A 74 7.91 9.67 -5.29
CA CYS A 74 7.88 8.74 -4.17
C CYS A 74 7.76 9.47 -2.83
N ARG A 75 8.65 10.45 -2.58
CA ARG A 75 8.62 11.25 -1.34
C ARG A 75 7.32 12.02 -1.18
N SER A 76 6.81 12.60 -2.27
CA SER A 76 5.54 13.33 -2.29
C SER A 76 4.37 12.41 -1.90
N PHE A 77 4.25 11.25 -2.54
CA PHE A 77 3.18 10.29 -2.24
C PHE A 77 3.27 9.78 -0.79
N THR A 78 4.46 9.40 -0.33
CA THR A 78 4.65 8.93 1.06
C THR A 78 4.14 9.95 2.07
N THR A 79 4.63 11.19 1.97
CA THR A 79 4.38 12.22 2.98
C THR A 79 2.98 12.80 2.91
N ARG A 80 2.42 12.98 1.71
CA ARG A 80 1.13 13.66 1.53
C ARG A 80 -0.08 12.74 1.58
N VAL A 81 0.10 11.45 1.28
CA VAL A 81 -1.02 10.51 1.11
C VAL A 81 -0.86 9.30 2.01
N LEU A 82 0.23 8.54 1.84
CA LEU A 82 0.33 7.20 2.42
C LEU A 82 0.44 7.22 3.95
N VAL A 83 1.24 8.13 4.53
CA VAL A 83 1.39 8.26 5.99
C VAL A 83 0.03 8.54 6.66
N GLY A 84 -0.70 9.55 6.19
CA GLY A 84 -2.01 9.90 6.76
C GLY A 84 -3.05 8.78 6.62
N ALA A 85 -3.08 8.11 5.46
CA ALA A 85 -3.98 6.98 5.24
C ALA A 85 -3.65 5.81 6.18
N TYR A 86 -2.37 5.48 6.32
CA TYR A 86 -1.91 4.42 7.22
C TYR A 86 -2.26 4.72 8.67
N GLU A 87 -1.90 5.91 9.18
CA GLU A 87 -2.16 6.31 10.57
C GLU A 87 -3.66 6.28 10.90
N HIS A 88 -4.51 6.76 9.98
CA HIS A 88 -5.96 6.70 10.15
C HIS A 88 -6.49 5.25 10.21
N LEU A 89 -5.97 4.35 9.38
CA LEU A 89 -6.37 2.94 9.42
C LEU A 89 -5.89 2.27 10.71
N LYS A 90 -4.66 2.55 11.16
CA LYS A 90 -4.13 1.99 12.41
C LYS A 90 -4.90 2.50 13.63
N SER A 91 -5.23 3.80 13.70
CA SER A 91 -5.97 4.37 14.84
C SER A 91 -7.40 3.83 14.95
N ASN A 92 -8.01 3.45 13.83
CA ASN A 92 -9.32 2.78 13.80
C ASN A 92 -9.24 1.27 14.09
N GLY A 93 -8.08 0.72 14.41
CA GLY A 93 -7.91 -0.71 14.68
C GLY A 93 -8.01 -1.61 13.45
N SER A 94 -7.86 -1.04 12.24
CA SER A 94 -7.89 -1.82 11.00
C SER A 94 -6.70 -2.78 10.94
N ASN A 95 -6.96 -4.02 10.49
CA ASN A 95 -5.93 -5.03 10.22
C ASN A 95 -5.20 -4.72 8.90
N PHE A 96 -4.49 -3.59 8.88
CA PHE A 96 -3.69 -3.12 7.76
C PHE A 96 -2.23 -3.00 8.17
N GLU A 97 -1.34 -3.39 7.26
CA GLU A 97 0.10 -3.19 7.41
C GLU A 97 0.74 -2.86 6.06
N ILE A 98 1.85 -2.11 6.09
CA ILE A 98 2.65 -1.81 4.90
C ILE A 98 4.05 -2.40 5.07
N VAL A 99 4.59 -2.95 3.98
CA VAL A 99 5.98 -3.39 3.88
C VAL A 99 6.65 -2.58 2.80
N PHE A 100 7.63 -1.77 3.19
CA PHE A 100 8.46 -1.00 2.27
C PHE A 100 9.51 -1.90 1.59
N ILE A 101 9.53 -1.83 0.26
CA ILE A 101 10.51 -2.45 -0.63
C ILE A 101 11.31 -1.32 -1.28
N SER A 102 12.54 -1.14 -0.82
CA SER A 102 13.39 -0.03 -1.24
C SER A 102 14.13 -0.32 -2.54
N SER A 103 14.08 0.66 -3.45
CA SER A 103 14.95 0.78 -4.62
C SER A 103 16.08 1.81 -4.40
N ASP A 104 16.42 2.11 -3.15
CA ASP A 104 17.59 2.93 -2.81
C ASP A 104 18.88 2.16 -3.09
N GLU A 105 19.92 2.90 -3.48
CA GLU A 105 21.22 2.33 -3.86
C GLU A 105 22.17 2.16 -2.67
N ASP A 106 21.92 2.88 -1.58
CA ASP A 106 22.76 2.84 -0.39
C ASP A 106 21.93 2.79 0.91
N LEU A 107 22.58 2.28 1.96
CA LEU A 107 21.97 2.05 3.27
C LEU A 107 21.57 3.37 3.97
N VAL A 108 22.30 4.46 3.72
CA VAL A 108 22.04 5.76 4.37
C VAL A 108 20.78 6.37 3.78
N ALA A 109 20.63 6.38 2.46
CA ALA A 109 19.41 6.82 1.78
C ALA A 109 18.19 6.01 2.22
N PHE A 110 18.34 4.67 2.27
CA PHE A 110 17.31 3.77 2.79
C PHE A 110 16.88 4.12 4.21
N ASN A 111 17.84 4.24 5.14
CA ASN A 111 17.54 4.52 6.55
C ASN A 111 16.89 5.89 6.74
N ASN A 112 17.39 6.92 6.06
CA ASN A 112 16.83 8.27 6.13
C ASN A 112 15.39 8.32 5.65
N TYR A 113 15.06 7.61 4.56
CA TYR A 113 13.71 7.60 4.03
C TYR A 113 12.76 6.75 4.88
N ARG A 114 13.20 5.55 5.28
CA ARG A 114 12.48 4.66 6.20
C ARG A 114 12.15 5.35 7.53
N ALA A 115 13.02 6.22 8.05
CA ALA A 115 12.80 6.92 9.31
C ALA A 115 11.52 7.79 9.31
N ASN A 116 10.97 8.12 8.14
CA ASN A 116 9.72 8.86 7.98
C ASN A 116 8.49 7.95 7.78
N MET A 117 8.66 6.64 7.83
CA MET A 117 7.63 5.64 7.56
C MET A 117 7.24 4.90 8.85
N PRO A 118 5.97 4.94 9.28
CA PRO A 118 5.51 4.27 10.50
C PRO A 118 5.20 2.77 10.33
N TRP A 119 5.73 2.14 9.28
CA TRP A 119 5.45 0.74 8.90
C TRP A 119 6.74 -0.09 8.75
N LEU A 120 6.58 -1.34 8.29
CA LEU A 120 7.67 -2.31 8.19
C LEU A 120 8.48 -2.16 6.90
N SER A 121 9.66 -2.76 6.83
CA SER A 121 10.39 -2.92 5.56
C SER A 121 11.17 -4.21 5.50
N ILE A 122 11.47 -4.63 4.27
CA ILE A 122 12.50 -5.63 4.00
C ILE A 122 13.87 -5.03 4.38
N PRO A 123 14.77 -5.78 5.05
CA PRO A 123 16.12 -5.31 5.31
C PRO A 123 16.84 -4.90 4.02
N PHE A 124 17.61 -3.81 4.09
CA PHE A 124 18.30 -3.27 2.91
C PHE A 124 19.18 -4.31 2.20
N ALA A 125 19.88 -5.13 2.98
CA ALA A 125 20.79 -6.17 2.50
C ALA A 125 20.09 -7.36 1.81
N ASP A 126 18.78 -7.54 2.00
CA ASP A 126 18.04 -8.64 1.38
C ASP A 126 17.66 -8.30 -0.07
N LEU A 127 18.68 -8.28 -0.93
CA LEU A 127 18.52 -7.95 -2.35
C LEU A 127 17.72 -9.01 -3.09
N GLU A 128 17.82 -10.27 -2.70
CA GLU A 128 17.13 -11.39 -3.35
C GLU A 128 15.62 -11.28 -3.18
N THR A 129 15.14 -11.06 -1.95
CA THR A 129 13.70 -10.88 -1.70
C THR A 129 13.17 -9.66 -2.43
N LYS A 130 13.89 -8.53 -2.38
CA LYS A 130 13.49 -7.31 -3.11
C LYS A 130 13.40 -7.56 -4.62
N LYS A 131 14.38 -8.26 -5.22
CA LYS A 131 14.35 -8.61 -6.65
C LYS A 131 13.20 -9.55 -6.98
N ALA A 132 13.00 -10.60 -6.19
CA ALA A 132 11.92 -11.56 -6.39
C ALA A 132 10.54 -10.89 -6.33
N LEU A 133 10.33 -9.94 -5.41
CA LEU A 133 9.10 -9.16 -5.33
C LEU A 133 8.91 -8.25 -6.54
N ASN A 134 9.95 -7.54 -6.99
CA ASN A 134 9.85 -6.71 -8.20
C ASN A 134 9.45 -7.55 -9.43
N THR A 135 10.08 -8.72 -9.62
CA THR A 135 9.74 -9.62 -10.73
C THR A 135 8.35 -10.23 -10.58
N LYS A 136 7.97 -10.69 -9.37
CA LYS A 136 6.68 -11.35 -9.15
C LYS A 136 5.49 -10.43 -9.44
N PHE A 137 5.61 -9.15 -9.07
CA PHE A 137 4.54 -8.17 -9.21
C PHE A 137 4.71 -7.26 -10.43
N ASP A 138 5.65 -7.59 -11.31
CA ASP A 138 5.92 -6.86 -12.56
C ASP A 138 6.07 -5.35 -12.35
N ILE A 139 6.94 -4.98 -11.40
CA ILE A 139 7.12 -3.59 -11.00
C ILE A 139 7.98 -2.86 -12.02
N GLU A 140 7.34 -2.11 -12.91
CA GLU A 140 8.03 -1.32 -13.95
C GLU A 140 8.41 0.09 -13.48
N SER A 141 7.70 0.64 -12.50
CA SER A 141 7.91 2.02 -12.04
C SER A 141 7.57 2.20 -10.56
N ILE A 142 8.09 3.30 -9.98
CA ILE A 142 7.84 3.70 -8.59
C ILE A 142 7.33 5.16 -8.54
N PRO A 143 6.47 5.53 -7.57
CA PRO A 143 5.94 4.67 -6.50
C PRO A 143 4.90 3.67 -7.00
N CYS A 144 4.95 2.45 -6.47
CA CYS A 144 3.93 1.43 -6.68
C CYS A 144 3.48 0.87 -5.33
N LEU A 145 2.18 0.59 -5.19
CA LEU A 145 1.59 0.01 -3.99
C LEU A 145 0.69 -1.15 -4.41
N VAL A 146 1.16 -2.37 -4.13
CA VAL A 146 0.40 -3.60 -4.39
C VAL A 146 -0.33 -4.01 -3.12
N ILE A 147 -1.65 -4.21 -3.18
CA ILE A 147 -2.46 -4.64 -2.03
C ILE A 147 -2.72 -6.15 -2.09
N LEU A 148 -2.42 -6.84 -1.00
CA LEU A 148 -2.65 -8.28 -0.83
C LEU A 148 -3.72 -8.53 0.21
N GLN A 149 -4.82 -9.18 -0.21
CA GLN A 149 -5.91 -9.57 0.69
C GLN A 149 -5.50 -10.67 1.68
N PRO A 150 -6.10 -10.73 2.89
CA PRO A 150 -5.76 -11.67 3.97
C PRO A 150 -6.07 -13.14 3.65
N LYS A 151 -6.91 -13.43 2.66
CA LYS A 151 -7.31 -14.80 2.29
C LYS A 151 -7.10 -15.03 0.79
N ASP A 152 -6.59 -16.20 0.45
CA ASP A 152 -6.77 -16.79 -0.87
C ASP A 152 -8.23 -17.27 -0.98
N ASN A 153 -9.14 -16.38 -1.40
CA ASN A 153 -10.25 -16.91 -2.20
C ASN A 153 -9.65 -17.38 -3.54
N LYS A 154 -10.32 -18.24 -4.31
CA LYS A 154 -9.79 -18.83 -5.56
C LYS A 154 -9.32 -17.80 -6.63
N TYR A 155 -9.45 -16.51 -6.36
CA TYR A 155 -9.02 -15.38 -7.18
C TYR A 155 -7.98 -14.46 -6.49
N GLY A 156 -7.34 -14.89 -5.41
CA GLY A 156 -6.12 -14.32 -4.82
C GLY A 156 -5.98 -12.81 -4.99
N ALA A 157 -6.97 -12.04 -4.52
CA ALA A 157 -7.14 -10.63 -4.90
C ALA A 157 -5.88 -9.82 -4.54
N THR A 158 -5.09 -9.59 -5.58
CA THR A 158 -3.87 -8.79 -5.61
C THR A 158 -4.22 -7.58 -6.46
N LEU A 159 -4.15 -6.39 -5.88
CA LEU A 159 -4.47 -5.14 -6.57
C LEU A 159 -3.17 -4.40 -6.81
N HIS A 160 -2.85 -4.08 -8.06
CA HIS A 160 -1.61 -3.38 -8.44
C HIS A 160 -1.76 -1.85 -8.41
N ASP A 161 -2.99 -1.36 -8.31
CA ASP A 161 -3.43 0.03 -8.42
C ASP A 161 -3.64 0.71 -7.06
N GLY A 162 -3.00 0.23 -5.99
CA GLY A 162 -3.20 0.76 -4.63
C GLY A 162 -2.91 2.25 -4.50
N ILE A 163 -1.99 2.80 -5.31
CA ILE A 163 -1.72 4.24 -5.40
C ILE A 163 -2.97 4.99 -5.91
N GLU A 164 -3.56 4.52 -7.00
CA GLU A 164 -4.74 5.11 -7.62
C GLU A 164 -5.95 5.01 -6.69
N LEU A 165 -6.16 3.86 -6.07
CA LEU A 165 -7.25 3.65 -5.11
C LEU A 165 -7.16 4.61 -3.92
N LEU A 166 -5.95 4.86 -3.40
CA LEU A 166 -5.74 5.84 -2.33
C LEU A 166 -5.93 7.28 -2.81
N HIS A 167 -5.53 7.62 -4.03
CA HIS A 167 -5.78 8.96 -4.58
C HIS A 167 -7.27 9.23 -4.83
N ARG A 168 -8.00 8.25 -5.37
CA ARG A 168 -9.40 8.37 -5.75
C ARG A 168 -10.33 8.30 -4.53
N PHE A 169 -10.14 7.28 -3.69
CA PHE A 169 -11.08 6.98 -2.60
C PHE A 169 -10.49 7.20 -1.20
N GLY A 170 -9.17 7.36 -1.07
CA GLY A 170 -8.50 7.49 0.22
C GLY A 170 -8.75 6.28 1.13
N VAL A 171 -8.85 6.54 2.44
CA VAL A 171 -9.10 5.50 3.45
C VAL A 171 -10.43 4.76 3.27
N ARG A 172 -11.39 5.34 2.52
CA ARG A 172 -12.68 4.69 2.24
C ARG A 172 -12.51 3.41 1.42
N ALA A 173 -11.42 3.29 0.65
CA ALA A 173 -11.10 2.11 -0.14
C ALA A 173 -10.91 0.86 0.73
N PHE A 174 -10.44 1.01 1.97
CA PHE A 174 -10.24 -0.12 2.88
C PHE A 174 -11.58 -0.86 3.13
N PRO A 175 -11.60 -2.22 3.15
CA PRO A 175 -10.46 -3.16 3.14
C PRO A 175 -9.91 -3.52 1.75
N PHE A 176 -10.19 -2.73 0.71
CA PHE A 176 -9.78 -2.97 -0.68
C PHE A 176 -10.35 -4.29 -1.23
N THR A 177 -11.52 -4.69 -0.75
CA THR A 177 -12.25 -5.82 -1.32
C THR A 177 -12.99 -5.38 -2.57
N GLU A 178 -13.17 -6.30 -3.51
CA GLU A 178 -13.95 -6.06 -4.74
C GLU A 178 -15.31 -5.44 -4.43
N GLU A 179 -16.08 -6.04 -3.50
CA GLU A 179 -17.38 -5.53 -3.06
C GLU A 179 -17.31 -4.08 -2.54
N ARG A 180 -16.24 -3.73 -1.80
CA ARG A 180 -16.07 -2.38 -1.27
C ARG A 180 -15.78 -1.39 -2.39
N LEU A 181 -14.91 -1.75 -3.33
CA LEU A 181 -14.54 -0.88 -4.45
C LEU A 181 -15.74 -0.67 -5.38
N GLN A 182 -16.47 -1.73 -5.75
CA GLN A 182 -17.70 -1.64 -6.54
C GLN A 182 -18.74 -0.72 -5.89
N LYS A 183 -18.90 -0.81 -4.55
CA LYS A 183 -19.80 0.10 -3.82
C LYS A 183 -19.36 1.56 -3.94
N LEU A 184 -18.05 1.85 -3.82
CA LEU A 184 -17.53 3.21 -3.96
C LEU A 184 -17.71 3.77 -5.37
N GLU A 185 -17.51 2.93 -6.38
CA GLU A 185 -17.75 3.31 -7.78
C GLU A 185 -19.21 3.61 -8.06
N MET A 186 -20.13 2.79 -7.52
CA MET A 186 -21.57 3.04 -7.62
C MET A 186 -21.95 4.35 -6.91
N GLU A 187 -21.43 4.60 -5.71
CA GLU A 187 -21.64 5.86 -4.99
C GLU A 187 -21.13 7.08 -5.79
N GLU A 188 -19.99 6.96 -6.49
CA GLU A 188 -19.48 8.03 -7.38
C GLU A 188 -20.35 8.21 -8.63
N LYS A 189 -20.78 7.11 -9.24
CA LYS A 189 -21.64 7.14 -10.43
C LYS A 189 -23.00 7.76 -10.11
N GLU A 190 -23.63 7.38 -9.01
CA GLU A 190 -24.88 7.97 -8.55
C GLU A 190 -24.72 9.47 -8.25
N LYS A 191 -23.60 9.87 -7.63
CA LYS A 191 -23.29 11.29 -7.43
C LYS A 191 -23.10 12.02 -8.75
N HIS A 192 -22.42 11.40 -9.71
CA HIS A 192 -22.22 12.00 -11.03
C HIS A 192 -23.54 12.13 -11.81
N GLU A 193 -24.41 11.14 -11.73
CA GLU A 193 -25.72 11.15 -12.40
C GLU A 193 -26.73 12.09 -11.74
N SER A 194 -26.62 12.30 -10.42
CA SER A 194 -27.44 13.27 -9.66
C SER A 194 -26.91 14.71 -9.70
N GLN A 195 -25.73 14.94 -10.30
CA GLN A 195 -25.26 16.29 -10.59
C GLN A 195 -26.14 16.92 -11.68
N THR A 196 -26.90 17.94 -11.30
CA THR A 196 -27.64 18.77 -12.24
C THR A 196 -26.85 20.06 -12.54
N LEU A 197 -27.11 20.67 -13.70
CA LEU A 197 -26.58 22.01 -14.01
C LEU A 197 -26.92 23.03 -12.91
N ILE A 198 -28.08 22.89 -12.27
CA ILE A 198 -28.47 23.72 -11.13
C ILE A 198 -27.48 23.48 -9.96
N ASN A 199 -27.31 22.25 -9.48
CA ASN A 199 -26.39 21.96 -8.36
C ASN A 199 -24.91 22.36 -8.62
N LEU A 200 -24.48 22.40 -9.90
CA LEU A 200 -23.11 22.77 -10.26
C LEU A 200 -22.93 24.29 -10.40
N LEU A 201 -23.96 24.99 -10.89
CA LEU A 201 -23.90 26.40 -11.25
C LEU A 201 -24.58 27.31 -10.22
N THR A 202 -25.28 26.72 -9.26
CA THR A 202 -25.96 27.43 -8.18
C THR A 202 -25.46 26.98 -6.81
N ASN A 203 -25.50 27.90 -5.86
CA ASN A 203 -25.32 27.64 -4.44
C ASN A 203 -26.45 28.36 -3.68
N HIS A 204 -26.60 28.12 -2.38
CA HIS A 204 -27.64 28.75 -1.54
C HIS A 204 -27.71 30.28 -1.66
N ASP A 205 -26.61 30.93 -2.06
CA ASP A 205 -26.51 32.38 -2.23
C ASP A 205 -26.57 32.86 -3.70
N ARG A 206 -26.57 31.97 -4.69
CA ARG A 206 -26.53 32.33 -6.12
C ARG A 206 -27.25 31.29 -6.98
N ASP A 207 -28.32 31.71 -7.62
CA ASP A 207 -29.13 30.91 -8.55
C ASP A 207 -29.09 31.41 -10.01
N TYR A 208 -28.17 32.33 -10.33
CA TYR A 208 -28.05 32.96 -11.64
C TYR A 208 -26.62 32.89 -12.21
N LEU A 209 -26.50 32.92 -13.53
CA LEU A 209 -25.23 33.00 -14.26
C LEU A 209 -25.03 34.38 -14.90
N LEU A 210 -23.78 34.87 -14.88
CA LEU A 210 -23.40 36.09 -15.59
C LEU A 210 -23.15 35.77 -17.07
N GLY A 211 -24.05 36.26 -17.94
CA GLY A 211 -23.82 36.25 -19.39
C GLY A 211 -22.84 37.36 -19.79
N HIS A 212 -21.91 37.06 -20.70
CA HIS A 212 -21.10 38.11 -21.31
C HIS A 212 -21.98 38.96 -22.25
N PRO A 213 -21.92 40.30 -22.21
CA PRO A 213 -22.63 41.12 -23.17
C PRO A 213 -22.20 40.75 -24.59
N ALA A 214 -23.17 40.59 -25.49
CA ALA A 214 -22.92 40.29 -26.89
C ALA A 214 -21.94 41.33 -27.46
N MET A 215 -20.89 40.86 -28.14
CA MET A 215 -20.01 41.73 -28.92
C MET A 215 -20.88 42.54 -29.88
N LYS A 216 -20.96 43.85 -29.66
CA LYS A 216 -21.59 44.75 -30.62
C LYS A 216 -20.77 44.70 -31.91
N GLN A 217 -21.35 44.16 -32.96
CA GLN A 217 -20.78 44.24 -34.30
C GLN A 217 -20.80 45.73 -34.70
N VAL A 218 -19.62 46.34 -34.84
CA VAL A 218 -19.50 47.73 -35.27
C VAL A 218 -19.42 47.73 -36.80
N SER A 219 -20.32 48.46 -37.46
CA SER A 219 -20.32 48.60 -38.91
C SER A 219 -19.04 49.33 -39.37
N PRO A 220 -18.32 48.86 -40.42
CA PRO A 220 -17.08 49.49 -40.89
C PRO A 220 -17.22 50.94 -41.39
N TYR A 221 -18.45 51.43 -41.59
CA TYR A 221 -18.72 52.73 -42.20
C TYR A 221 -18.53 53.96 -41.28
N LEU A 222 -18.17 53.78 -40.01
CA LEU A 222 -17.92 54.90 -39.09
C LEU A 222 -16.43 55.23 -38.86
N ALA A 223 -15.51 54.60 -39.60
CA ALA A 223 -14.07 54.79 -39.42
C ALA A 223 -13.43 55.85 -40.33
N HIS A 224 -14.19 56.66 -41.08
CA HIS A 224 -13.63 57.72 -41.95
C HIS A 224 -14.47 59.01 -41.91
N MET A 225 -14.13 59.91 -40.98
CA MET A 225 -14.31 61.35 -41.16
C MET A 225 -13.01 62.03 -40.68
N PRO A 226 -12.21 62.63 -41.58
CA PRO A 226 -10.99 63.33 -41.21
C PRO A 226 -11.30 64.66 -40.51
N GLY A 227 -10.43 65.03 -39.57
CA GLY A 227 -10.58 66.16 -38.68
C GLY A 227 -10.74 67.51 -39.40
N ILE A 228 -11.57 68.35 -38.81
CA ILE A 228 -11.52 69.79 -39.01
C ILE A 228 -10.99 70.37 -37.69
N GLU A 229 -9.73 70.79 -37.73
CA GLU A 229 -9.15 71.75 -36.80
C GLU A 229 -9.97 73.04 -36.86
N HIS A 230 -10.34 73.57 -35.70
CA HIS A 230 -10.56 75.00 -35.54
C HIS A 230 -10.02 75.42 -34.18
N ASP A 231 -8.82 75.98 -34.24
CA ASP A 231 -8.25 76.89 -33.25
C ASP A 231 -9.00 78.24 -33.25
N LEU A 232 -8.69 79.02 -32.20
CA LEU A 232 -9.07 80.41 -31.85
C LEU A 232 -10.27 80.46 -30.88
N ASN A 233 -10.13 80.94 -29.63
CA ASN A 233 -9.23 81.96 -29.08
C ASN A 233 -9.09 81.81 -27.56
#